data_AF-A0A4S5AW03-F1
#
_entry.id   AF-A0A4S5AW03-F1
#
_cell.length_a   1.000
_cell.length_b   1.000
_cell.length_c   1.000
_cell.angle_alpha   90.00
_cell.angle_beta   90.00
_cell.angle_gamma   90.00
#
_symmetry.space_group_name_H-M   'P 1'
#
loop_
_entity.id
_entity.type
_entity.pdbx_description
1 polymer ?
#
loop_
_entity_poly.entity_id
_entity_poly.type
_entity_poly.pdbx_seq_one_letter_code
_entity_poly.pdbx_strand_id
1 'polypeptide(L)'
;MTRVAVIRWAGVAAVAGGVCWVVKGGVILLTGKEPPVVFAVSFALLPVALVGLYAAAAPRGDRLAKPGLALAATAGVAAVVAGLGSWLGPNAWSPRQDTVTILTPFIALAGFGTLAALILLGIAVRRTSALPHHWRTFPLVIGIGFVPLMILGGILENIDERLLEVPIVIGGGRLARPGCRHGDC
;
A
#
# COMPACT_ATOMS: atom_id res chain seq x y z
N MET A 1 -16.97 11.08 -15.62
CA MET A 1 -15.81 11.60 -14.86
C MET A 1 -14.64 11.77 -15.83
N THR A 2 -13.94 12.91 -15.84
CA THR A 2 -12.78 13.10 -16.73
C THR A 2 -11.56 12.33 -16.20
N ARG A 3 -10.68 11.87 -17.10
CA ARG A 3 -9.45 11.14 -16.74
C ARG A 3 -8.60 11.89 -15.71
N VAL A 4 -8.53 13.22 -15.85
CA VAL A 4 -7.80 14.11 -14.94
C VAL A 4 -8.39 14.05 -13.53
N ALA A 5 -9.72 14.00 -13.40
CA ALA A 5 -10.37 13.88 -12.10
C ALA A 5 -10.02 12.53 -11.43
N VAL A 6 -10.02 11.43 -12.18
CA VAL A 6 -9.66 10.09 -11.65
C VAL A 6 -8.23 10.09 -11.10
N ILE A 7 -7.27 10.64 -11.85
CA ILE A 7 -5.86 10.72 -11.41
C ILE A 7 -5.73 11.56 -10.14
N ARG A 8 -6.45 12.69 -10.05
CA ARG A 8 -6.42 13.56 -8.85
C ARG A 8 -6.97 12.85 -7.62
N TRP A 9 -8.15 12.25 -7.73
CA TRP A 9 -8.76 11.51 -6.61
C TRP A 9 -7.94 10.30 -6.19
N ALA A 10 -7.34 9.59 -7.15
CA ALA A 10 -6.41 8.51 -6.85
C ALA A 10 -5.14 9.00 -6.14
N GLY A 11 -4.63 10.19 -6.50
CA GLY A 11 -3.53 10.82 -5.79
C GLY A 11 -3.89 11.18 -4.34
N VAL A 12 -5.09 11.73 -4.11
CA VAL A 12 -5.60 12.00 -2.76
C VAL A 12 -5.72 10.69 -1.97
N ALA A 13 -6.27 9.64 -2.57
CA ALA A 13 -6.36 8.32 -1.95
C ALA A 13 -4.99 7.74 -1.59
N ALA A 14 -3.97 7.93 -2.45
CA ALA A 14 -2.60 7.50 -2.17
C ALA A 14 -2.02 8.19 -0.94
N VAL A 15 -2.18 9.52 -0.85
CA VAL A 15 -1.68 10.30 0.28
C VAL A 15 -2.44 9.94 1.56
N ALA A 16 -3.77 9.90 1.51
CA ALA A 16 -4.58 9.52 2.66
C ALA A 16 -4.27 8.10 3.14
N GLY A 17 -4.18 7.13 2.23
CA GLY A 17 -3.83 5.75 2.54
C GLY A 17 -2.43 5.62 3.15
N GLY A 18 -1.45 6.33 2.59
CA GLY A 18 -0.08 6.38 3.14
C GLY A 18 -0.02 7.00 4.54
N VAL A 19 -0.75 8.09 4.78
CA VAL A 19 -0.84 8.71 6.10
C VAL A 19 -1.50 7.76 7.10
N CYS A 20 -2.62 7.12 6.73
CA CYS A 20 -3.25 6.11 7.57
C CYS A 20 -2.26 4.99 7.92
N TRP A 21 -1.45 4.55 6.95
CA TRP A 21 -0.45 3.50 7.18
C TRP A 21 0.61 3.92 8.21
N VAL A 22 1.13 5.15 8.11
CA VAL A 22 2.11 5.69 9.08
C VAL A 22 1.49 5.86 10.46
N VAL A 23 0.26 6.39 10.54
CA VAL A 23 -0.47 6.55 11.81
C VAL A 23 -0.71 5.18 12.45
N LYS A 24 -1.09 4.17 11.66
CA LYS A 24 -1.27 2.79 12.12
C LYS A 24 0.00 2.26 12.79
N GLY A 25 1.13 2.31 12.08
CA GLY A 25 2.41 1.82 12.61
C GLY A 25 2.84 2.58 13.87
N GLY A 26 2.64 3.90 13.90
CA GLY A 26 2.93 4.72 15.09
C GLY A 26 2.08 4.34 16.31
N VAL A 27 0.77 4.10 16.11
CA VAL A 27 -0.12 3.67 17.20
C VAL A 27 0.27 2.30 17.74
N ILE A 28 0.62 1.35 16.87
CA ILE A 28 1.07 0.02 17.30
C ILE A 28 2.39 0.11 18.08
N LEU A 29 3.35 0.91 17.61
CA LEU A 29 4.62 1.12 18.32
C LEU A 29 4.40 1.69 19.72
N LEU A 30 3.49 2.66 19.87
CA LEU A 30 3.23 3.34 21.14
C LEU A 30 2.38 2.51 22.11
N THR A 31 1.38 1.80 21.60
CA THR A 31 0.32 1.20 22.43
C THR A 31 0.32 -0.33 22.43
N GLY A 32 1.01 -0.95 21.47
CA GLY A 32 0.92 -2.40 21.19
C GLY A 32 -0.45 -2.84 20.68
N LYS A 33 -1.36 -1.91 20.35
CA LYS A 33 -2.72 -2.22 19.89
C LYS A 33 -2.90 -1.79 18.44
N GLU A 34 -3.50 -2.67 17.65
CA GLU A 34 -3.86 -2.37 16.26
C GLU A 34 -5.10 -1.46 16.19
N PRO A 35 -5.06 -0.32 15.47
CA PRO A 35 -6.24 0.50 15.22
C PRO A 35 -7.05 -0.04 14.02
N PRO A 36 -8.18 -0.73 14.24
CA PRO A 36 -8.85 -1.53 13.21
C PRO A 36 -9.41 -0.70 12.05
N VAL A 37 -9.92 0.51 12.34
CA VAL A 37 -10.48 1.40 11.32
C VAL A 37 -9.39 1.93 10.39
N VAL A 38 -8.24 2.33 10.96
CA VAL A 38 -7.13 2.89 10.19
C VAL A 38 -6.52 1.81 9.28
N PHE A 39 -6.43 0.58 9.78
CA PHE A 39 -6.01 -0.58 8.99
C PHE A 39 -6.92 -0.80 7.78
N ALA A 40 -8.23 -0.97 7.99
CA ALA A 40 -9.17 -1.24 6.91
C ALA A 40 -9.19 -0.13 5.84
N VAL A 41 -9.18 1.14 6.27
CA VAL A 41 -9.19 2.29 5.36
C VAL A 41 -7.91 2.34 4.52
N SER A 42 -6.75 2.11 5.14
CA SER A 42 -5.46 2.16 4.44
C SER A 42 -5.34 1.09 3.35
N PHE A 43 -5.80 -0.13 3.62
CA PHE A 43 -5.82 -1.24 2.66
C PHE A 43 -6.79 -1.00 1.49
N ALA A 44 -7.90 -0.31 1.71
CA ALA A 44 -8.87 0.00 0.67
C ALA A 44 -8.43 1.17 -0.24
N LEU A 45 -7.70 2.15 0.31
CA LEU A 45 -7.27 3.34 -0.42
C LEU A 45 -6.10 3.07 -1.38
N LEU A 46 -5.22 2.12 -1.06
CA LEU A 46 -4.04 1.81 -1.85
C LEU A 46 -4.40 1.27 -3.26
N PRO A 47 -5.35 0.32 -3.43
CA PRO A 47 -5.85 -0.09 -4.74
C PRO A 47 -6.50 1.04 -5.55
N VAL A 48 -7.19 1.98 -4.89
CA VAL A 48 -7.78 3.15 -5.57
C VAL A 48 -6.69 4.04 -6.17
N ALA A 49 -5.57 4.22 -5.47
CA ALA A 49 -4.40 4.93 -6.00
C ALA A 49 -3.86 4.28 -7.30
N LEU A 50 -3.88 2.95 -7.37
CA LEU A 50 -3.42 2.20 -8.54
C LEU A 50 -4.31 2.38 -9.78
N VAL A 51 -5.61 2.62 -9.58
CA VAL A 51 -6.51 2.99 -10.69
C VAL A 51 -6.06 4.31 -11.34
N GLY A 52 -5.56 5.26 -10.55
CA GLY A 52 -4.96 6.50 -11.08
C GLY A 52 -3.68 6.26 -11.88
N LEU A 53 -2.81 5.38 -11.40
CA LEU A 53 -1.59 4.98 -12.10
C LEU A 53 -1.91 4.29 -13.44
N TYR A 54 -2.89 3.38 -13.44
CA TYR A 54 -3.41 2.79 -14.66
C TYR A 54 -3.96 3.88 -15.61
N ALA A 55 -4.81 4.78 -15.11
CA ALA A 55 -5.38 5.84 -15.91
C ALA A 55 -4.28 6.73 -16.53
N ALA A 56 -3.16 6.96 -15.85
CA ALA A 56 -2.01 7.68 -16.38
C ALA A 56 -1.28 6.90 -17.49
N ALA A 57 -1.11 5.58 -17.35
CA ALA A 57 -0.36 4.74 -18.29
C ALA A 57 -1.18 4.23 -19.50
N ALA A 58 -2.49 3.97 -19.33
CA ALA A 58 -3.30 3.20 -20.27
C ALA A 58 -3.35 3.75 -21.72
N PRO A 59 -3.47 5.06 -21.97
CA PRO A 59 -3.54 5.60 -23.33
C PRO A 59 -2.26 5.47 -24.14
N ARG A 60 -1.18 5.02 -23.50
CA ARG A 60 0.12 4.80 -24.14
C ARG A 60 0.37 3.34 -24.50
N GLY A 61 -0.63 2.47 -24.28
CA GLY A 61 -0.69 1.11 -24.85
C GLY A 61 0.21 0.06 -24.19
N ASP A 62 0.72 0.28 -22.97
CA ASP A 62 1.59 -0.71 -22.33
C ASP A 62 0.80 -1.98 -21.93
N ARG A 63 1.35 -3.14 -22.32
CA ARG A 63 0.74 -4.46 -22.09
C ARG A 63 0.65 -4.82 -20.61
N LEU A 64 1.51 -4.25 -19.75
CA LEU A 64 1.53 -4.50 -18.30
C LEU A 64 0.49 -3.68 -17.54
N ALA A 65 -0.08 -2.64 -18.15
CA ALA A 65 -1.06 -1.79 -17.50
C ALA A 65 -2.35 -2.55 -17.13
N LYS A 66 -2.85 -3.40 -18.04
CA LYS A 66 -4.07 -4.20 -17.83
C LYS A 66 -3.93 -5.25 -16.71
N PRO A 67 -2.90 -6.13 -16.70
CA PRO A 67 -2.73 -7.08 -15.59
C PRO A 67 -2.45 -6.35 -14.27
N GLY A 68 -1.72 -5.22 -14.29
CA GLY A 68 -1.54 -4.38 -13.11
C GLY A 68 -2.86 -3.85 -12.54
N LEU A 69 -3.78 -3.38 -13.41
CA LEU A 69 -5.12 -2.97 -12.99
C LEU A 69 -5.94 -4.16 -12.46
N ALA A 70 -5.88 -5.31 -13.10
CA ALA A 70 -6.60 -6.51 -12.66
C ALA A 70 -6.16 -6.91 -11.25
N LEU A 71 -4.86 -6.94 -10.99
CA LEU A 71 -4.31 -7.21 -9.65
C LEU A 71 -4.73 -6.13 -8.63
N ALA A 72 -4.71 -4.86 -9.02
CA ALA A 72 -5.20 -3.78 -8.15
C ALA A 72 -6.68 -3.97 -7.79
N ALA A 73 -7.52 -4.30 -8.77
CA ALA A 73 -8.95 -4.53 -8.54
C ALA A 73 -9.17 -5.75 -7.62
N THR A 74 -8.48 -6.87 -7.88
CA THR A 74 -8.55 -8.06 -7.04
C THR A 74 -8.09 -7.76 -5.61
N ALA A 75 -6.99 -7.02 -5.45
CA ALA A 75 -6.50 -6.60 -4.14
C ALA A 75 -7.49 -5.68 -3.42
N GLY A 76 -8.15 -4.77 -4.14
CA GLY A 76 -9.20 -3.92 -3.60
C GLY A 76 -10.42 -4.70 -3.11
N VAL A 77 -10.90 -5.66 -3.90
CA VAL A 77 -12.00 -6.54 -3.48
C VAL A 77 -11.59 -7.35 -2.25
N ALA A 78 -10.38 -7.92 -2.24
CA ALA A 78 -9.87 -8.68 -1.11
C ALA A 78 -9.73 -7.82 0.15
N ALA A 79 -9.27 -6.56 0.02
CA ALA A 79 -9.19 -5.60 1.11
C ALA A 79 -10.57 -5.26 1.70
N VAL A 80 -11.58 -5.06 0.85
CA VAL A 80 -12.95 -4.81 1.30
C VAL A 80 -13.52 -6.02 2.01
N VAL A 81 -13.33 -7.23 1.47
CA VAL A 81 -13.78 -8.48 2.12
C VAL A 81 -13.09 -8.67 3.47
N ALA A 82 -11.77 -8.48 3.55
CA ALA A 82 -11.02 -8.57 4.79
C ALA A 82 -11.49 -7.53 5.82
N GLY A 83 -11.64 -6.27 5.40
CA GLY A 83 -12.09 -5.18 6.27
C GLY A 83 -13.51 -5.39 6.80
N LEU A 84 -14.47 -5.65 5.91
CA LEU A 84 -15.85 -5.92 6.31
C LEU A 84 -15.96 -7.21 7.14
N GLY A 85 -15.22 -8.26 6.77
CA GLY A 85 -15.18 -9.52 7.51
C GLY A 85 -14.64 -9.33 8.93
N SER A 86 -13.63 -8.48 9.12
CA SER A 86 -13.08 -8.18 10.44
C SER A 86 -14.04 -7.38 11.33
N TRP A 87 -14.97 -6.64 10.74
CA TRP A 87 -15.89 -5.75 11.46
C TRP A 87 -17.27 -6.37 11.71
N LEU A 88 -17.81 -7.09 10.72
CA LEU A 88 -19.14 -7.69 10.75
C LEU A 88 -19.12 -9.18 11.06
N GLY A 89 -17.97 -9.84 10.85
CA GLY A 89 -17.82 -11.27 11.02
C GLY A 89 -17.64 -11.69 12.48
N PRO A 90 -17.81 -12.99 12.78
CA PRO A 90 -17.43 -13.56 14.06
C PRO A 90 -15.96 -13.28 14.41
N ASN A 91 -15.67 -13.08 15.71
CA ASN A 91 -14.31 -12.85 16.21
C ASN A 91 -13.30 -13.96 15.84
N ALA A 92 -13.77 -15.15 15.45
CA ALA A 92 -12.93 -16.26 14.99
C ALA A 92 -12.43 -16.09 13.55
N TRP A 93 -13.00 -15.16 12.78
CA TRP A 93 -12.58 -14.88 11.41
C TRP A 93 -11.37 -13.96 11.34
N SER A 94 -11.14 -13.15 12.36
CA SER A 94 -10.00 -12.24 12.41
C SER A 94 -8.73 -12.98 12.83
N PRO A 95 -7.59 -12.75 12.15
CA PRO A 95 -6.32 -13.32 12.55
C PRO A 95 -6.00 -12.96 14.01
N ARG A 96 -5.58 -13.96 14.78
CA ARG A 96 -4.84 -13.74 16.03
C ARG A 96 -3.41 -14.21 15.78
N GLN A 97 -2.46 -13.69 16.55
CA GLN A 97 -0.99 -13.81 16.34
C GLN A 97 -0.55 -15.14 15.69
N ASP A 98 -1.07 -16.28 16.14
CA ASP A 98 -0.64 -17.60 15.66
C ASP A 98 -1.66 -18.38 14.81
N THR A 99 -2.78 -17.76 14.39
CA THR A 99 -3.86 -18.47 13.70
C THR A 99 -4.12 -17.99 12.28
N VAL A 100 -3.99 -18.92 11.34
CA VAL A 100 -4.57 -18.77 10.00
C VAL A 100 -6.08 -18.85 10.13
N THR A 101 -6.76 -17.84 9.61
CA THR A 101 -8.22 -17.70 9.67
C THR A 101 -8.80 -17.58 8.26
N ILE A 102 -10.12 -17.55 8.17
CA ILE A 102 -10.85 -17.36 6.91
C ILE A 102 -10.43 -16.06 6.21
N LEU A 103 -10.04 -15.02 6.95
CA LEU A 103 -9.65 -13.73 6.37
C LEU A 103 -8.18 -13.66 5.95
N THR A 104 -7.31 -14.53 6.47
CA THR A 104 -5.87 -14.57 6.14
C THR A 104 -5.58 -14.57 4.63
N PRO A 105 -6.20 -15.42 3.78
CA PRO A 105 -5.93 -15.38 2.34
C PRO A 105 -6.37 -14.06 1.68
N PHE A 106 -7.43 -13.41 2.17
CA PHE A 106 -7.88 -12.11 1.64
C PHE A 106 -6.93 -10.98 2.03
N ILE A 107 -6.43 -10.99 3.28
CA ILE A 107 -5.43 -10.04 3.75
C ILE A 107 -4.13 -10.19 2.95
N ALA A 108 -3.67 -11.42 2.76
CA ALA A 108 -2.49 -11.72 1.96
C ALA A 108 -2.68 -11.27 0.50
N LEU A 109 -3.83 -11.57 -0.11
CA LEU A 109 -4.13 -11.16 -1.48
C LEU A 109 -4.24 -9.63 -1.63
N ALA A 110 -4.80 -8.95 -0.63
CA ALA A 110 -4.83 -7.48 -0.59
C ALA A 110 -3.42 -6.88 -0.54
N GLY A 111 -2.54 -7.41 0.30
CA GLY A 111 -1.15 -6.96 0.41
C GLY A 111 -0.33 -7.28 -0.84
N PHE A 112 -0.15 -8.58 -1.15
CA PHE A 112 0.68 -9.03 -2.26
C PHE A 112 0.12 -8.62 -3.62
N GLY A 113 -1.21 -8.63 -3.79
CA GLY A 113 -1.85 -8.16 -5.02
C GLY A 113 -1.58 -6.68 -5.26
N THR A 114 -1.61 -5.85 -4.20
CA THR A 114 -1.28 -4.43 -4.32
C THR A 114 0.20 -4.20 -4.65
N LEU A 115 1.11 -4.98 -4.05
CA LEU A 115 2.53 -4.92 -4.37
C LEU A 115 2.83 -5.32 -5.82
N ALA A 116 2.26 -6.44 -6.26
CA ALA A 116 2.41 -6.91 -7.63
C ALA A 116 1.84 -5.88 -8.63
N ALA A 117 0.68 -5.29 -8.32
CA ALA A 117 0.10 -4.22 -9.12
C ALA A 117 0.97 -2.96 -9.16
N LEU A 118 1.54 -2.53 -8.03
CA LEU A 118 2.51 -1.42 -7.96
C LEU A 118 3.73 -1.65 -8.86
N ILE A 119 4.28 -2.87 -8.83
CA ILE A 119 5.44 -3.23 -9.66
C ILE A 119 5.06 -3.20 -11.14
N LEU A 120 3.97 -3.87 -11.54
CA LEU A 120 3.55 -3.91 -12.95
C LEU A 120 3.19 -2.52 -13.49
N LEU A 121 2.38 -1.76 -12.75
CA LEU A 121 2.00 -0.40 -13.12
C LEU A 121 3.19 0.55 -13.07
N GLY A 122 4.12 0.38 -12.11
CA GLY A 122 5.35 1.15 -12.02
C GLY A 122 6.26 0.95 -13.23
N ILE A 123 6.42 -0.30 -13.70
CA ILE A 123 7.14 -0.61 -14.94
C ILE A 123 6.44 0.05 -16.14
N ALA A 124 5.11 -0.09 -16.24
CA ALA A 124 4.33 0.50 -17.33
C ALA A 124 4.45 2.02 -17.37
N VAL A 125 4.36 2.69 -16.21
CA VAL A 125 4.51 4.15 -16.06
C VAL A 125 5.90 4.61 -16.46
N ARG A 126 6.94 3.86 -16.08
CA ARG A 126 8.32 4.14 -16.46
C ARG A 126 8.53 4.01 -17.97
N ARG A 127 8.04 2.92 -18.59
CA ARG A 127 8.16 2.67 -20.04
C ARG A 127 7.43 3.72 -20.87
N THR A 128 6.24 4.09 -20.43
CA THR A 128 5.38 5.03 -21.16
C THR A 128 5.64 6.49 -20.81
N SER A 129 6.54 6.78 -19.88
CA SER A 129 6.79 8.16 -19.41
C SER A 129 5.51 8.86 -18.94
N ALA A 130 4.61 8.11 -18.29
CA ALA A 130 3.27 8.58 -17.96
C ALA A 130 3.21 9.65 -16.86
N LEU A 131 4.26 9.73 -16.04
CA LEU A 131 4.44 10.71 -14.95
C LEU A 131 5.61 11.67 -15.25
N PRO A 132 5.71 12.81 -14.54
CA PRO A 132 6.89 13.68 -14.58
C PRO A 132 8.17 12.93 -14.22
N HIS A 133 9.31 13.33 -14.80
CA HIS A 133 10.59 12.59 -14.71
C HIS A 133 10.96 12.11 -13.30
N HIS A 134 10.81 12.98 -12.28
CA HIS A 134 11.14 12.68 -10.89
C HIS A 134 10.18 11.71 -10.19
N TRP A 135 8.96 11.52 -10.71
CA TRP A 135 7.96 10.57 -10.16
C TRP A 135 7.86 9.25 -10.93
N ARG A 136 8.51 9.12 -12.10
CA ARG A 136 8.33 7.94 -12.98
C ARG A 136 8.74 6.62 -12.33
N THR A 137 9.77 6.63 -11.50
CA THR A 137 10.29 5.45 -10.80
C THR A 137 9.65 5.23 -9.45
N PHE A 138 8.95 6.24 -8.91
CA PHE A 138 8.42 6.21 -7.55
C PHE A 138 7.51 5.01 -7.25
N PRO A 139 6.51 4.65 -8.08
CA PRO A 139 5.65 3.49 -7.80
C PRO A 139 6.44 2.17 -7.77
N LEU A 140 7.45 2.05 -8.64
CA LEU A 140 8.30 0.87 -8.71
C LEU A 140 9.24 0.77 -7.49
N VAL A 141 9.81 1.89 -7.06
CA VAL A 141 10.66 1.97 -5.87
C VAL A 141 9.86 1.60 -4.62
N ILE A 142 8.61 2.06 -4.49
CA ILE A 142 7.73 1.64 -3.40
C ILE A 142 7.48 0.13 -3.50
N GLY A 143 7.01 -0.37 -4.65
CA GLY A 143 6.67 -1.79 -4.80
C GLY A 143 7.84 -2.73 -4.50
N ILE A 144 9.03 -2.44 -5.04
CA ILE A 144 10.23 -3.26 -4.80
C ILE A 144 10.77 -3.04 -3.39
N GLY A 145 10.87 -1.79 -2.94
CA GLY A 145 11.42 -1.44 -1.63
C GLY A 145 10.59 -1.94 -0.46
N PHE A 146 9.30 -2.18 -0.65
CA PHE A 146 8.43 -2.76 0.37
C PHE A 146 8.74 -4.24 0.65
N VAL A 147 9.24 -5.00 -0.33
CA VAL A 147 9.58 -6.41 -0.15
C VAL A 147 10.67 -6.62 0.92
N PRO A 148 11.86 -5.99 0.85
CA PRO A 148 12.87 -6.13 1.90
C PRO A 148 12.41 -5.53 3.23
N LEU A 149 11.55 -4.49 3.22
CA LEU A 149 10.96 -3.95 4.45
C LEU A 149 10.05 -4.98 5.14
N MET A 150 9.24 -5.74 4.38
CA MET A 150 8.41 -6.81 4.91
C MET A 150 9.25 -7.96 5.47
N ILE A 151 10.33 -8.36 4.77
CA ILE A 151 11.25 -9.38 5.26
C ILE A 151 11.92 -8.92 6.56
N LEU A 152 12.42 -7.69 6.60
CA LEU A 152 13.03 -7.11 7.79
C LEU A 152 12.03 -7.04 8.95
N GLY A 153 10.79 -6.61 8.67
CA GLY A 153 9.72 -6.60 9.64
C GLY A 153 9.44 -7.98 10.22
N GLY A 154 9.29 -9.00 9.37
CA GLY A 154 9.07 -10.38 9.81
C GLY A 154 10.26 -10.97 10.59
N ILE A 155 11.50 -10.54 10.30
CA ILE A 155 12.66 -10.90 11.13
C ILE A 155 12.55 -10.25 12.51
N LEU A 156 12.26 -8.94 12.55
CA LEU A 156 12.14 -8.15 13.78
C LEU A 156 11.01 -8.62 14.70
N GLU A 157 9.92 -9.13 14.13
CA GLU A 157 8.79 -9.74 14.84
C GLU A 157 9.24 -10.91 15.73
N ASN A 158 10.30 -11.65 15.35
CA ASN A 158 10.86 -12.72 16.18
C ASN A 158 11.58 -12.21 17.45
N ILE A 159 11.86 -10.91 17.54
CA ILE A 159 12.53 -10.29 18.69
C ILE A 159 11.48 -9.64 19.60
N ASP A 160 10.64 -8.79 19.03
CA ASP A 160 9.52 -8.13 19.69
C ASP A 160 8.48 -7.78 18.61
N GLU A 161 7.23 -8.17 18.83
CA GLU A 161 6.11 -7.95 17.90
C GLU A 161 5.95 -6.46 17.51
N ARG A 162 6.33 -5.55 18.42
CA ARG A 162 6.25 -4.11 18.15
C ARG A 162 7.25 -3.66 17.08
N LEU A 163 8.37 -4.37 16.94
CA LEU A 163 9.44 -3.98 16.01
C LEU A 163 9.07 -4.21 14.55
N LEU A 164 8.02 -5.00 14.26
CA LEU A 164 7.45 -5.19 12.92
C LEU A 164 7.09 -3.85 12.25
N GLU A 165 6.67 -2.86 13.03
CA GLU A 165 6.16 -1.58 12.54
C GLU A 165 7.27 -0.51 12.38
N VAL A 166 8.47 -0.76 12.90
CA VAL A 166 9.61 0.18 12.83
C VAL A 166 10.02 0.51 11.39
N PRO A 167 10.19 -0.47 10.47
CA PRO A 167 10.56 -0.18 9.09
C PRO A 167 9.50 0.66 8.36
N ILE A 168 8.23 0.46 8.71
CA ILE A 168 7.08 1.16 8.13
C ILE A 168 7.08 2.64 8.54
N VAL A 169 7.23 2.92 9.84
CA VAL A 169 7.23 4.29 10.36
C VAL A 169 8.47 5.06 9.91
N ILE A 170 9.65 4.42 9.88
CA ILE A 170 10.89 5.05 9.40
C ILE A 170 10.80 5.32 7.88
N GLY A 171 10.32 4.35 7.10
CA GLY A 171 10.15 4.50 5.65
C GLY A 171 9.17 5.62 5.30
N GLY A 172 8.01 5.64 5.95
CA GLY A 172 6.99 6.69 5.76
C GLY A 172 7.46 8.07 6.23
N GLY A 173 8.12 8.15 7.39
CA GLY A 173 8.63 9.41 7.95
C GLY A 173 9.74 10.05 7.12
N ARG A 174 10.60 9.26 6.47
CA ARG A 174 11.62 9.76 5.54
C ARG A 174 11.03 10.22 4.20
N LEU A 175 9.98 9.55 3.70
CA LEU A 175 9.29 9.95 2.47
C LEU A 175 8.44 11.22 2.67
N ALA A 176 8.00 11.52 3.90
CA ALA A 176 7.27 12.74 4.25
C ALA A 176 8.16 13.98 4.46
N ARG A 177 9.50 13.84 4.40
CA ARG A 177 10.44 14.97 4.38
C ARG A 177 10.86 15.27 2.95
N PRO A 178 10.16 16.16 2.21
CA PRO A 178 10.67 16.66 0.93
C PRO A 178 11.93 17.50 1.20
N GLY A 179 13.10 16.90 0.99
CA GLY A 179 14.37 17.56 0.69
C GLY A 179 14.80 18.72 1.58
N CYS A 180 15.35 18.44 2.76
CA CYS A 180 16.47 19.25 3.25
C CYS A 180 17.74 18.70 2.58
N ARG A 181 18.31 19.45 1.62
CA ARG A 181 19.68 19.22 1.18
C ARG A 181 20.62 19.59 2.33
N HIS A 182 21.67 18.80 2.51
CA HIS A 182 22.81 19.13 3.36
C HIS A 182 23.21 20.60 3.18
N GLY A 183 23.16 21.39 4.25
CA GLY A 183 23.80 22.70 4.30
C GLY A 183 23.03 23.80 5.02
N ASP A 184 21.71 23.87 4.88
CA ASP A 184 20.98 25.08 5.29
C ASP A 184 19.87 24.78 6.30
N CYS A 185 20.26 24.69 7.58
CA CYS A 185 19.45 25.03 8.75
C CYS A 185 20.32 25.85 9.70
#